data_AF-A0A3N5LGW7-F1
#
_entry.id   AF-A0A3N5LGW7-F1
#
_cell.length_a   1.000
_cell.length_b   1.000
_cell.length_c   1.000
_cell.angle_alpha   90.00
_cell.angle_beta   90.00
_cell.angle_gamma   90.00
#
_symmetry.space_group_name_H-M   'P 1'
#
loop_
_entity.id
_entity.type
_entity.pdbx_description
1 polymer ?
#
loop_
_entity_poly.entity_id
_entity_poly.type
_entity_poly.pdbx_seq_one_letter_code
_entity_poly.pdbx_strand_id
1 'polypeptide(L)'
;MVGDGAADRSRGAAGARGFLVARGVLVGREFARARRRPCRGARRTGRARAGRRRDRPAAAARAPWPGALPVPDRADRGGGRRRVFRRARIRPSQARPARESQQDLGRAAVRHGGGAARGARRRVAVPGAGRTVGAGLPRGRAVLGRRRSRGEHVQAAGRAQGQQRAAAGSRRRARPHRQPHGRWACIPARPHRIRSADVRRVAVLGSTGSIGTSTLDVLGRHPDRFEVAALAAATNDQLLLEQCRQFRPAVAILESGEAAARLESALRAGRLPTVVRSGPDALAECASSADVDVVMAAIVGAAGLPSTLAAARAGKQVLLANKESLVVAGPLLVEAARAGGATLVPIDSEHNAIFQCMPPGIDTGRSVAGVRRILLTASGGPFLRTPLERMARATPDEACAHPRWRMGRKISVDSATLMNKGLELIEACVLFGMEPRDVEVVVHPQSIVHSLVEYVDGSILAQLGNPDMRTPIAHALGWPDRIASGVQSLDLVTAGRLDFEAPDGARFPALGLARSAAEAGGTAPAALNAANEVAVGAFLAGRLGFVEIPRVIEAVLERHRGRPAATLEEVLDTDRWARDLADSMLAGAAMAGA
;
A
#
# COMPACT_ATOMS: atom_id res chain seq x y z
N MET A 1 -68.61 3.45 -37.38
CA MET A 1 -70.02 3.86 -37.23
C MET A 1 -70.19 4.17 -35.76
N VAL A 2 -70.29 5.40 -35.30
CA VAL A 2 -71.18 6.54 -35.64
C VAL A 2 -70.35 7.81 -35.29
N GLY A 3 -70.36 8.96 -35.95
CA GLY A 3 -71.22 9.58 -36.95
C GLY A 3 -71.24 11.09 -36.63
N ASP A 4 -71.00 11.90 -37.65
CA ASP A 4 -71.40 13.30 -37.84
C ASP A 4 -70.66 14.48 -37.19
N GLY A 5 -70.49 15.51 -38.04
CA GLY A 5 -70.74 16.90 -37.61
C GLY A 5 -69.71 17.94 -38.05
N ALA A 6 -69.87 18.47 -39.26
CA ALA A 6 -69.13 19.57 -39.88
C ALA A 6 -69.11 20.87 -39.03
N ALA A 7 -67.97 21.59 -39.00
CA ALA A 7 -67.69 22.88 -39.68
C ALA A 7 -68.44 24.10 -39.06
N ASP A 8 -67.94 25.32 -38.91
CA ASP A 8 -66.77 26.09 -39.34
C ASP A 8 -66.91 27.50 -38.70
N ARG A 9 -65.83 28.30 -38.70
CA ARG A 9 -65.69 29.77 -38.85
C ARG A 9 -64.61 30.33 -37.90
N SER A 10 -63.39 30.57 -38.40
CA SER A 10 -62.89 31.79 -39.13
C SER A 10 -62.72 32.99 -38.19
N ARG A 11 -61.59 33.73 -38.12
CA ARG A 11 -60.76 34.42 -39.14
C ARG A 11 -59.37 34.72 -38.51
N GLY A 12 -58.25 34.99 -39.17
CA GLY A 12 -57.88 35.15 -40.58
C GLY A 12 -56.44 35.68 -40.71
N ALA A 13 -55.79 35.30 -41.83
CA ALA A 13 -54.70 35.92 -42.60
C ALA A 13 -53.30 36.20 -41.98
N ALA A 14 -52.24 35.56 -42.53
CA ALA A 14 -51.42 36.11 -43.64
C ALA A 14 -50.14 35.28 -43.95
N GLY A 15 -49.89 35.02 -45.25
CA GLY A 15 -48.57 34.90 -45.92
C GLY A 15 -47.67 33.68 -45.63
N ALA A 16 -47.74 32.61 -46.43
CA ALA A 16 -46.88 32.31 -47.60
C ALA A 16 -45.46 31.80 -47.25
N ARG A 17 -45.25 30.48 -47.21
CA ARG A 17 -44.88 29.51 -48.29
C ARG A 17 -43.36 29.36 -48.46
N GLY A 18 -42.90 28.13 -48.19
CA GLY A 18 -41.54 27.68 -48.45
C GLY A 18 -41.37 26.89 -49.75
N PHE A 19 -40.37 26.01 -49.74
CA PHE A 19 -39.97 24.88 -50.63
C PHE A 19 -38.48 25.04 -51.06
N LEU A 20 -37.54 24.17 -50.67
CA LEU A 20 -37.21 22.75 -50.99
C LEU A 20 -36.30 22.56 -52.23
N VAL A 21 -35.29 21.70 -52.02
CA VAL A 21 -34.53 20.77 -52.91
C VAL A 21 -33.30 21.20 -53.75
N ALA A 22 -32.23 20.39 -53.56
CA ALA A 22 -31.54 19.54 -54.56
C ALA A 22 -30.07 19.83 -55.00
N ARG A 23 -29.22 18.81 -54.76
CA ARG A 23 -28.14 18.19 -55.58
C ARG A 23 -27.10 19.05 -56.36
N GLY A 24 -25.82 18.82 -56.03
CA GLY A 24 -24.84 18.21 -56.95
C GLY A 24 -23.76 19.07 -57.67
N VAL A 25 -22.52 18.54 -57.62
CA VAL A 25 -21.38 18.65 -58.59
C VAL A 25 -20.24 19.67 -58.32
N LEU A 26 -19.02 19.11 -58.41
CA LEU A 26 -17.66 19.69 -58.40
C LEU A 26 -17.40 20.77 -59.47
N VAL A 27 -16.56 21.77 -59.17
CA VAL A 27 -15.28 22.12 -59.84
C VAL A 27 -14.49 23.07 -58.92
N GLY A 28 -13.19 22.82 -58.77
CA GLY A 28 -12.31 23.61 -57.91
C GLY A 28 -11.76 24.90 -58.51
N ARG A 29 -11.09 25.69 -57.65
CA ARG A 29 -9.89 26.48 -57.98
C ARG A 29 -9.16 26.91 -56.71
N GLU A 30 -7.88 26.53 -56.69
CA GLU A 30 -6.68 27.17 -56.15
C GLU A 30 -6.80 28.22 -55.03
N PHE A 31 -6.07 27.97 -53.92
CA PHE A 31 -5.18 28.97 -53.32
C PHE A 31 -3.98 28.30 -52.63
N ALA A 32 -2.87 29.04 -52.63
CA ALA A 32 -1.48 28.57 -52.67
C ALA A 32 -0.90 27.98 -51.39
N ARG A 33 0.04 27.05 -51.60
CA ARG A 33 1.03 26.53 -50.65
C ARG A 33 2.09 27.59 -50.33
N ALA A 34 2.40 27.79 -49.06
CA ALA A 34 3.65 28.43 -48.61
C ALA A 34 4.58 27.38 -47.99
N ARG A 35 5.76 27.19 -48.61
CA ARG A 35 6.87 26.43 -48.03
C ARG A 35 8.20 27.15 -48.33
N ARG A 36 9.02 27.22 -47.26
CA ARG A 36 10.49 27.34 -47.18
C ARG A 36 11.13 28.73 -47.25
N ARG A 37 11.90 29.04 -46.19
CA ARG A 37 13.34 29.34 -46.30
C ARG A 37 14.15 28.72 -45.14
N PRO A 38 15.31 28.09 -45.43
CA PRO A 38 16.29 27.64 -44.43
C PRO A 38 17.43 28.66 -44.28
N CYS A 39 18.05 28.73 -43.09
CA CYS A 39 19.26 29.52 -42.86
C CYS A 39 20.54 28.68 -43.06
N ARG A 40 21.43 29.16 -43.96
CA ARG A 40 22.89 28.90 -44.00
C ARG A 40 23.57 30.15 -43.39
N GLY A 41 24.73 30.16 -42.74
CA GLY A 41 25.73 29.14 -42.41
C GLY A 41 26.98 29.84 -41.84
N ALA A 42 27.95 29.07 -41.32
CA ALA A 42 29.35 29.44 -41.29
C ALA A 42 30.21 28.17 -41.23
N ARG A 43 31.08 27.99 -42.23
CA ARG A 43 32.10 26.95 -42.32
C ARG A 43 33.42 27.50 -41.78
N ARG A 44 34.20 26.67 -41.07
CA ARG A 44 35.66 26.71 -41.14
C ARG A 44 36.21 25.28 -41.21
N THR A 45 37.28 25.18 -41.98
CA THR A 45 37.89 24.04 -42.66
C THR A 45 38.91 23.28 -41.78
N GLY A 46 39.08 21.98 -42.01
CA GLY A 46 40.23 21.21 -41.54
C GLY A 46 40.27 19.82 -42.19
N ARG A 47 41.31 19.56 -42.98
CA ARG A 47 41.50 18.43 -43.90
C ARG A 47 41.74 17.07 -43.24
N ALA A 48 41.40 16.04 -44.01
CA ALA A 48 41.63 14.61 -43.82
C ALA A 48 43.11 14.18 -43.78
N ARG A 49 43.37 13.00 -43.18
CA ARG A 49 44.32 12.01 -43.70
C ARG A 49 43.95 10.59 -43.25
N ALA A 50 43.93 9.69 -44.22
CA ALA A 50 43.77 8.24 -44.08
C ALA A 50 45.09 7.55 -43.70
N GLY A 51 45.01 6.40 -43.03
CA GLY A 51 46.15 5.52 -42.74
C GLY A 51 45.66 4.09 -42.47
N ARG A 52 46.29 3.11 -43.11
CA ARG A 52 45.85 1.73 -43.35
C ARG A 52 46.07 0.76 -42.18
N ARG A 53 45.36 -0.37 -42.27
CA ARG A 53 45.52 -1.66 -41.57
C ARG A 53 46.97 -2.15 -41.45
N ARG A 54 47.27 -2.91 -40.39
CA ARG A 54 47.81 -4.29 -40.42
C ARG A 54 47.82 -4.97 -39.03
N ASP A 55 47.25 -6.17 -39.01
CA ASP A 55 47.67 -7.45 -38.42
C ASP A 55 48.02 -7.65 -36.92
N ARG A 56 47.27 -8.62 -36.37
CA ARG A 56 47.39 -9.59 -35.23
C ARG A 56 48.81 -9.89 -34.66
N PRO A 57 48.96 -10.50 -33.44
CA PRO A 57 48.20 -11.68 -33.00
C PRO A 57 47.80 -11.82 -31.50
N ALA A 58 47.10 -12.93 -31.28
CA ALA A 58 46.47 -13.43 -30.06
C ALA A 58 47.44 -14.03 -29.02
N ALA A 59 46.97 -14.11 -27.77
CA ALA A 59 46.93 -15.31 -26.90
C ALA A 59 47.05 -14.92 -25.42
N ALA A 60 46.06 -15.34 -24.60
CA ALA A 60 46.28 -16.05 -23.33
C ALA A 60 44.93 -16.21 -22.60
N ALA A 61 44.43 -17.44 -22.63
CA ALA A 61 43.29 -17.91 -21.87
C ALA A 61 43.56 -17.91 -20.36
N ARG A 62 42.52 -17.72 -19.55
CA ARG A 62 42.45 -18.21 -18.17
C ARG A 62 41.26 -19.14 -18.03
N ALA A 63 41.54 -20.33 -17.52
CA ALA A 63 40.66 -21.49 -17.42
C ALA A 63 39.52 -21.30 -16.39
N PRO A 64 38.37 -21.99 -16.56
CA PRO A 64 37.35 -22.17 -15.53
C PRO A 64 37.63 -23.41 -14.65
N TRP A 65 37.22 -23.34 -13.38
CA TRP A 65 37.26 -24.44 -12.41
C TRP A 65 36.31 -25.59 -12.78
N PRO A 66 36.68 -26.87 -12.50
CA PRO A 66 35.90 -28.04 -12.91
C PRO A 66 34.98 -28.55 -11.80
N GLY A 67 33.82 -29.11 -12.17
CA GLY A 67 32.96 -29.86 -11.25
C GLY A 67 31.54 -30.15 -11.74
N ALA A 68 31.39 -30.84 -12.87
CA ALA A 68 30.14 -31.50 -13.24
C ALA A 68 30.45 -32.90 -13.79
N LEU A 69 29.77 -33.92 -13.26
CA LEU A 69 29.76 -35.29 -13.76
C LEU A 69 28.35 -35.64 -14.31
N PRO A 70 28.23 -36.64 -15.21
CA PRO A 70 27.38 -36.53 -16.39
C PRO A 70 26.00 -37.20 -16.28
N VAL A 71 25.09 -36.73 -17.13
CA VAL A 71 23.78 -37.33 -17.46
C VAL A 71 23.96 -38.27 -18.66
N PRO A 72 23.33 -39.47 -18.69
CA PRO A 72 23.22 -40.24 -19.91
C PRO A 72 21.92 -39.93 -20.67
N ASP A 73 22.08 -39.89 -21.97
CA ASP A 73 21.11 -39.63 -23.03
C ASP A 73 20.11 -40.78 -23.24
N ARG A 74 18.87 -40.47 -23.62
CA ARG A 74 17.94 -41.34 -24.38
C ARG A 74 16.68 -40.60 -24.85
N ALA A 75 16.69 -40.30 -26.14
CA ALA A 75 15.64 -40.53 -27.16
C ALA A 75 14.16 -40.27 -26.82
N ASP A 76 13.65 -39.22 -27.47
CA ASP A 76 12.45 -39.15 -28.32
C ASP A 76 11.20 -39.98 -27.96
N ARG A 77 10.10 -39.27 -27.64
CA ARG A 77 8.71 -39.59 -28.03
C ARG A 77 7.79 -38.43 -27.64
N GLY A 78 7.11 -37.88 -28.65
CA GLY A 78 6.10 -36.83 -28.52
C GLY A 78 4.87 -37.22 -27.71
N GLY A 79 4.11 -36.20 -27.31
CA GLY A 79 2.78 -36.35 -26.69
C GLY A 79 2.52 -35.28 -25.63
N GLY A 80 1.65 -34.32 -25.97
CA GLY A 80 1.29 -33.18 -25.12
C GLY A 80 0.81 -33.58 -23.72
N ARG A 81 1.06 -32.71 -22.74
CA ARG A 81 0.57 -32.90 -21.36
C ARG A 81 0.03 -31.61 -20.76
N ARG A 82 -1.27 -31.67 -20.48
CA ARG A 82 -2.02 -30.89 -19.50
C ARG A 82 -1.31 -30.98 -18.15
N ARG A 83 -1.11 -29.84 -17.47
CA ARG A 83 -0.61 -29.82 -16.09
C ARG A 83 -1.77 -30.05 -15.13
N VAL A 84 -1.60 -31.05 -14.27
CA VAL A 84 -2.55 -31.47 -13.23
C VAL A 84 -1.92 -31.10 -11.90
N PHE A 85 -2.63 -30.29 -11.09
CA PHE A 85 -2.34 -30.14 -9.66
C PHE A 85 -2.48 -31.51 -8.99
N ARG A 86 -1.39 -32.05 -8.45
CA ARG A 86 -1.43 -33.21 -7.54
C ARG A 86 -0.60 -32.94 -6.29
N ARG A 87 -1.28 -33.00 -5.15
CA ARG A 87 -0.79 -33.03 -3.76
C ARG A 87 0.41 -33.97 -3.58
N ALA A 88 1.44 -33.50 -2.89
CA ALA A 88 2.40 -34.36 -2.17
C ALA A 88 1.87 -34.62 -0.75
N ARG A 89 1.72 -35.90 -0.37
CA ARG A 89 1.41 -36.32 1.01
C ARG A 89 2.69 -36.23 1.85
N ILE A 90 2.75 -35.30 2.80
CA ILE A 90 3.81 -35.24 3.82
C ILE A 90 3.40 -36.17 4.98
N ARG A 91 4.22 -37.18 5.28
CA ARG A 91 4.10 -38.00 6.49
C ARG A 91 4.68 -37.21 7.68
N PRO A 92 4.04 -37.21 8.86
CA PRO A 92 4.62 -36.58 10.03
C PRO A 92 5.78 -37.42 10.58
N SER A 93 6.93 -36.77 10.81
CA SER A 93 8.05 -37.33 11.55
C SER A 93 7.70 -37.43 13.04
N GLN A 94 7.90 -38.61 13.62
CA GLN A 94 7.70 -38.91 15.03
C GLN A 94 8.65 -38.09 15.92
N ALA A 95 8.10 -37.32 16.86
CA ALA A 95 8.86 -36.77 17.98
C ALA A 95 8.92 -37.82 19.11
N ARG A 96 10.13 -38.17 19.54
CA ARG A 96 10.37 -38.92 20.79
C ARG A 96 10.33 -37.98 22.00
N PRO A 97 9.90 -38.44 23.19
CA PRO A 97 9.69 -37.59 24.36
C PRO A 97 11.00 -37.33 25.11
N ALA A 98 11.18 -36.09 25.57
CA ALA A 98 12.16 -35.75 26.61
C ALA A 98 11.53 -36.02 27.99
N ARG A 99 12.30 -36.67 28.85
CA ARG A 99 11.97 -37.06 30.23
C ARG A 99 12.22 -35.91 31.23
N GLU A 100 11.40 -35.96 32.30
CA GLU A 100 11.64 -35.56 33.71
C GLU A 100 11.86 -34.06 34.01
N SER A 101 11.30 -33.50 35.10
CA SER A 101 11.24 -34.06 36.46
C SER A 101 10.02 -33.59 37.27
N GLN A 102 9.54 -34.50 38.12
CA GLN A 102 8.70 -34.24 39.31
C GLN A 102 9.59 -33.83 40.49
N GLN A 103 9.09 -32.93 41.33
CA GLN A 103 9.14 -32.93 42.81
C GLN A 103 8.36 -31.70 43.28
N ASP A 104 7.17 -31.90 43.86
CA ASP A 104 6.90 -31.97 45.31
C ASP A 104 6.92 -30.59 45.98
N LEU A 105 6.08 -30.21 46.95
CA LEU A 105 4.87 -30.71 47.61
C LEU A 105 4.45 -29.52 48.48
N GLY A 106 3.15 -29.27 48.66
CA GLY A 106 2.72 -28.17 49.54
C GLY A 106 1.21 -28.07 49.71
N ARG A 107 0.61 -29.15 50.23
CA ARG A 107 -0.77 -29.18 50.71
C ARG A 107 -0.96 -28.17 51.87
N ALA A 108 -2.05 -27.42 51.82
CA ALA A 108 -2.93 -27.23 52.98
C ALA A 108 -4.36 -27.05 52.49
N ALA A 109 -5.21 -27.98 52.89
CA ALA A 109 -6.64 -28.00 52.68
C ALA A 109 -7.37 -27.40 53.89
N VAL A 110 -8.70 -27.29 53.77
CA VAL A 110 -9.73 -27.23 54.84
C VAL A 110 -10.12 -25.82 55.30
N ARG A 111 -11.38 -25.38 55.41
CA ARG A 111 -12.74 -25.84 55.00
C ARG A 111 -13.72 -24.69 55.35
N HIS A 112 -14.82 -24.67 54.60
CA HIS A 112 -16.21 -24.34 54.99
C HIS A 112 -16.69 -22.95 55.44
N GLY A 113 -17.90 -22.66 54.92
CA GLY A 113 -18.96 -21.87 55.55
C GLY A 113 -19.37 -20.69 54.69
N GLY A 114 -20.29 -20.84 53.74
CA GLY A 114 -21.72 -20.53 53.95
C GLY A 114 -21.94 -19.03 53.67
N GLY A 115 -22.68 -18.57 52.67
CA GLY A 115 -23.96 -19.04 52.17
C GLY A 115 -24.91 -17.84 52.23
N ALA A 116 -25.54 -17.52 51.10
CA ALA A 116 -26.69 -16.62 50.93
C ALA A 116 -26.45 -15.11 51.22
N ALA A 117 -27.12 -14.15 50.61
CA ALA A 117 -27.98 -14.08 49.44
C ALA A 117 -28.33 -12.60 49.22
N ARG A 118 -28.57 -12.25 47.94
CA ARG A 118 -29.58 -11.29 47.45
C ARG A 118 -29.52 -9.82 47.92
N GLY A 119 -29.61 -8.93 46.93
CA GLY A 119 -30.44 -7.72 47.11
C GLY A 119 -30.11 -6.54 46.22
N ALA A 120 -30.75 -6.50 45.05
CA ALA A 120 -31.28 -5.31 44.36
C ALA A 120 -30.48 -4.00 44.38
N ARG A 121 -29.98 -3.54 43.22
CA ARG A 121 -30.68 -2.57 42.34
C ARG A 121 -31.32 -1.40 43.12
N ARG A 122 -30.77 -0.19 42.94
CA ARG A 122 -31.40 0.84 42.10
C ARG A 122 -30.50 2.06 41.89
N ARG A 123 -30.69 2.62 40.70
CA ARG A 123 -30.18 3.87 40.13
C ARG A 123 -30.64 5.10 40.92
N VAL A 124 -30.16 6.25 40.41
CA VAL A 124 -30.69 7.63 40.48
C VAL A 124 -29.73 8.49 41.29
N ALA A 125 -29.34 9.71 40.92
CA ALA A 125 -29.34 10.48 39.68
C ALA A 125 -28.50 11.73 39.97
N VAL A 126 -28.04 12.36 38.90
CA VAL A 126 -27.44 13.69 38.87
C VAL A 126 -28.47 14.74 39.31
N PRO A 127 -28.02 15.82 39.96
CA PRO A 127 -28.26 17.18 39.46
C PRO A 127 -26.93 17.97 39.45
N GLY A 128 -26.66 18.93 38.57
CA GLY A 128 -27.56 19.82 37.84
C GLY A 128 -27.26 21.27 38.25
N ALA A 129 -26.34 21.90 37.53
CA ALA A 129 -26.13 23.32 37.24
C ALA A 129 -26.52 24.44 38.23
N GLY A 130 -25.60 25.42 38.39
CA GLY A 130 -25.96 26.84 38.26
C GLY A 130 -25.21 27.88 39.10
N ARG A 131 -24.51 28.79 38.39
CA ARG A 131 -24.32 30.24 38.67
C ARG A 131 -23.39 30.64 39.85
N THR A 132 -22.65 31.76 39.92
CA THR A 132 -22.26 32.91 39.05
C THR A 132 -21.24 33.76 39.83
N VAL A 133 -20.23 34.33 39.13
CA VAL A 133 -19.60 35.67 39.30
C VAL A 133 -18.78 36.01 40.57
N GLY A 134 -17.55 36.53 40.36
CA GLY A 134 -17.06 37.70 41.11
C GLY A 134 -15.60 37.73 41.62
N ALA A 135 -14.71 38.33 40.82
CA ALA A 135 -13.58 39.23 41.16
C ALA A 135 -12.45 38.84 42.17
N GLY A 136 -11.20 39.14 41.77
CA GLY A 136 -10.11 39.48 42.70
C GLY A 136 -8.72 38.92 42.37
N LEU A 137 -7.90 39.65 41.62
CA LEU A 137 -6.42 39.57 41.65
C LEU A 137 -5.91 40.24 42.95
N PRO A 138 -4.69 39.97 43.51
CA PRO A 138 -3.43 39.98 42.75
C PRO A 138 -2.23 39.11 43.25
N ARG A 139 -1.25 39.01 42.33
CA ARG A 139 0.23 38.96 42.50
C ARG A 139 0.85 38.13 43.63
N GLY A 140 1.64 37.13 43.23
CA GLY A 140 2.76 36.58 44.01
C GLY A 140 3.80 35.91 43.10
N ARG A 141 4.92 36.61 42.84
CA ARG A 141 6.15 36.03 42.29
C ARG A 141 6.77 35.11 43.35
N ALA A 142 7.08 33.87 43.02
CA ALA A 142 8.00 33.04 43.80
C ALA A 142 9.13 32.50 42.91
N VAL A 143 10.34 32.82 43.34
CA VAL A 143 11.63 32.49 42.77
C VAL A 143 11.95 31.02 43.04
N LEU A 144 12.23 30.22 42.01
CA LEU A 144 12.81 28.89 42.19
C LEU A 144 14.33 28.98 42.07
N GLY A 145 14.98 28.98 43.24
CA GLY A 145 16.43 28.96 43.40
C GLY A 145 17.03 27.60 43.04
N ARG A 146 18.17 27.68 42.34
CA ARG A 146 19.10 26.57 42.10
C ARG A 146 19.62 26.02 43.43
N ARG A 147 19.62 24.70 43.61
CA ARG A 147 20.52 24.01 44.55
C ARG A 147 21.35 22.96 43.83
N ARG A 148 22.66 23.14 43.93
CA ARG A 148 23.73 22.19 43.58
C ARG A 148 23.72 21.04 44.59
N SER A 149 24.00 19.82 44.12
CA SER A 149 24.43 18.70 44.96
C SER A 149 25.97 18.63 44.97
N ARG A 150 26.54 18.62 46.18
CA ARG A 150 27.91 18.16 46.49
C ARG A 150 27.81 16.71 46.99
N GLY A 151 28.80 15.89 46.64
CA GLY A 151 28.84 14.47 46.98
C GLY A 151 29.67 14.12 48.21
N GLU A 152 29.74 12.82 48.49
CA GLU A 152 30.79 12.02 49.17
C GLU A 152 30.33 10.54 49.09
N HIS A 153 31.06 9.64 48.41
CA HIS A 153 32.12 8.74 48.90
C HIS A 153 31.68 7.65 49.89
N VAL A 154 31.52 6.41 49.39
CA VAL A 154 31.84 5.17 50.15
C VAL A 154 32.48 4.17 49.17
N GLN A 155 33.66 3.66 49.56
CA GLN A 155 34.47 2.65 48.88
C GLN A 155 33.91 1.24 49.03
N ALA A 156 34.19 0.38 48.04
CA ALA A 156 34.44 -1.04 48.27
C ALA A 156 35.50 -1.56 47.28
N ALA A 157 36.51 -2.23 47.84
CA ALA A 157 37.56 -3.01 47.17
C ALA A 157 36.95 -4.22 46.43
N GLY A 158 37.54 -4.88 45.43
CA GLY A 158 38.88 -4.89 44.85
C GLY A 158 39.01 -6.20 44.02
N ARG A 159 40.10 -6.29 43.23
CA ARG A 159 40.59 -7.42 42.39
C ARG A 159 39.98 -7.52 40.98
N ALA A 160 40.69 -7.94 39.93
CA ALA A 160 42.05 -7.73 39.41
C ALA A 160 42.16 -8.64 38.16
N GLN A 161 42.42 -8.07 36.98
CA GLN A 161 42.93 -8.70 35.73
C GLN A 161 42.87 -7.58 34.68
N GLY A 162 43.89 -7.11 33.98
CA GLY A 162 45.28 -7.50 33.80
C GLY A 162 45.70 -6.86 32.47
N GLN A 163 46.03 -5.57 32.45
CA GLN A 163 46.54 -4.88 31.27
C GLN A 163 48.07 -4.84 31.30
N GLN A 164 48.69 -5.40 30.26
CA GLN A 164 50.14 -5.42 30.09
C GLN A 164 50.67 -4.01 29.78
N ARG A 165 51.84 -3.72 30.35
CA ARG A 165 52.53 -2.43 30.32
C ARG A 165 53.18 -2.13 28.97
N ALA A 166 53.22 -0.83 28.67
CA ALA A 166 54.01 -0.22 27.62
C ALA A 166 55.53 -0.41 27.85
N ALA A 167 56.26 -0.63 26.76
CA ALA A 167 57.70 -0.47 26.69
C ALA A 167 58.05 0.62 25.66
N ALA A 168 58.94 1.53 26.07
CA ALA A 168 59.45 2.64 25.28
C ALA A 168 60.64 2.21 24.39
N GLY A 169 60.78 2.79 23.20
CA GLY A 169 61.95 2.62 22.33
C GLY A 169 61.77 3.22 20.93
N SER A 170 62.80 3.85 20.38
CA SER A 170 62.72 5.02 19.49
C SER A 170 62.89 4.79 17.97
N ARG A 171 62.26 5.70 17.20
CA ARG A 171 62.65 6.31 15.90
C ARG A 171 62.89 5.40 14.68
N ARG A 172 62.05 5.60 13.65
CA ARG A 172 62.44 6.12 12.31
C ARG A 172 61.22 6.58 11.52
N ARG A 173 61.32 7.78 10.93
CA ARG A 173 60.29 8.42 10.11
C ARG A 173 60.22 7.73 8.74
N ALA A 174 59.05 7.24 8.36
CA ALA A 174 58.70 6.98 6.96
C ALA A 174 57.52 7.90 6.58
N ARG A 175 57.76 8.78 5.61
CA ARG A 175 56.73 9.67 5.02
C ARG A 175 55.74 8.80 4.22
N PRO A 176 54.42 9.06 4.23
CA PRO A 176 53.52 8.42 3.29
C PRO A 176 53.69 9.03 1.89
N HIS A 177 53.67 8.17 0.88
CA HIS A 177 53.62 8.54 -0.54
C HIS A 177 52.42 9.47 -0.82
N ARG A 178 52.70 10.66 -1.36
CA ARG A 178 51.69 11.49 -2.01
C ARG A 178 51.23 10.77 -3.29
N GLN A 179 50.00 10.26 -3.30
CA GLN A 179 49.29 10.00 -4.55
C GLN A 179 48.60 11.29 -4.99
N PRO A 180 48.67 11.66 -6.28
CA PRO A 180 47.91 12.80 -6.79
C PRO A 180 46.43 12.43 -6.85
N HIS A 181 45.60 13.19 -6.14
CA HIS A 181 44.15 13.15 -6.32
C HIS A 181 43.82 13.52 -7.77
N GLY A 182 43.55 12.50 -8.60
CA GLY A 182 42.86 12.69 -9.86
C GLY A 182 41.51 13.33 -9.57
N ARG A 183 41.32 14.55 -10.06
CA ARG A 183 40.02 15.22 -10.12
C ARG A 183 39.10 14.32 -10.96
N TRP A 184 38.30 13.49 -10.30
CA TRP A 184 37.03 13.06 -10.87
C TRP A 184 36.20 14.33 -10.99
N ALA A 185 36.10 14.85 -12.20
CA ALA A 185 35.08 15.83 -12.51
C ALA A 185 33.73 15.13 -12.31
N CYS A 186 33.18 15.25 -11.10
CA CYS A 186 31.74 15.15 -10.91
C CYS A 186 31.16 16.18 -11.87
N ILE A 187 30.55 15.73 -12.96
CA ILE A 187 29.58 16.55 -13.67
C ILE A 187 28.54 16.87 -12.59
N PRO A 188 28.41 18.12 -12.12
CA PRO A 188 27.30 18.43 -11.25
C PRO A 188 26.06 18.14 -12.09
N ALA A 189 25.23 17.21 -11.63
CA ALA A 189 23.84 17.19 -12.04
C ALA A 189 23.38 18.65 -11.97
N ARG A 190 22.85 19.17 -13.08
CA ARG A 190 22.41 20.57 -13.18
C ARG A 190 21.66 20.90 -11.89
N PRO A 191 22.00 21.97 -11.16
CA PRO A 191 21.22 22.34 -10.02
C PRO A 191 19.80 22.57 -10.55
N HIS A 192 18.88 21.68 -10.18
CA HIS A 192 17.48 22.04 -10.21
C HIS A 192 17.43 23.31 -9.37
N ARG A 193 17.13 24.44 -10.02
CA ARG A 193 16.81 25.67 -9.31
C ARG A 193 15.64 25.30 -8.40
N ILE A 194 15.93 25.07 -7.13
CA ILE A 194 14.93 25.07 -6.08
C ILE A 194 14.44 26.51 -6.07
N ARG A 195 13.34 26.75 -6.77
CA ARG A 195 12.49 27.91 -6.48
C ARG A 195 12.14 27.82 -4.99
N SER A 196 12.05 28.96 -4.32
CA SER A 196 11.56 29.08 -2.94
C SER A 196 10.50 28.00 -2.66
N ALA A 197 10.75 27.12 -1.68
CA ALA A 197 10.01 25.88 -1.40
C ALA A 197 8.58 25.87 -1.97
N ASP A 198 8.41 25.35 -3.20
CA ASP A 198 7.11 25.29 -3.85
C ASP A 198 6.21 24.36 -3.03
N VAL A 199 5.13 24.92 -2.49
CA VAL A 199 4.08 24.17 -1.77
C VAL A 199 3.57 23.07 -2.70
N ARG A 200 3.60 21.82 -2.25
CA ARG A 200 3.15 20.68 -3.05
C ARG A 200 1.63 20.54 -2.98
N ARG A 201 1.00 20.43 -4.15
CA ARG A 201 -0.45 20.29 -4.30
C ARG A 201 -0.84 18.82 -4.26
N VAL A 202 -1.70 18.46 -3.31
CA VAL A 202 -2.06 17.08 -3.00
C VAL A 202 -3.52 16.81 -3.35
N ALA A 203 -3.77 15.77 -4.15
CA ALA A 203 -5.10 15.21 -4.35
C ALA A 203 -5.29 13.99 -3.41
N VAL A 204 -6.37 13.99 -2.62
CA VAL A 204 -6.69 12.88 -1.71
C VAL A 204 -7.88 12.10 -2.24
N LEU A 205 -7.60 10.99 -2.93
CA LEU A 205 -8.62 10.12 -3.51
C LEU A 205 -9.05 9.08 -2.47
N GLY A 206 -10.28 9.20 -1.95
CA GLY A 206 -10.74 8.46 -0.76
C GLY A 206 -10.58 9.23 0.55
N SER A 207 -10.72 10.55 0.48
CA SER A 207 -10.57 11.53 1.59
C SER A 207 -11.42 11.26 2.84
N THR A 208 -12.60 10.66 2.68
CA THR A 208 -13.53 10.35 3.78
C THR A 208 -13.30 8.96 4.39
N GLY A 209 -12.38 8.17 3.84
CA GLY A 209 -11.92 6.91 4.43
C GLY A 209 -10.85 7.11 5.51
N SER A 210 -10.49 6.04 6.22
CA SER A 210 -9.51 6.10 7.33
C SER A 210 -8.13 6.63 6.91
N ILE A 211 -7.63 6.23 5.75
CA ILE A 211 -6.36 6.76 5.21
C ILE A 211 -6.53 8.22 4.79
N GLY A 212 -7.64 8.57 4.13
CA GLY A 212 -7.92 9.93 3.70
C GLY A 212 -7.98 10.92 4.87
N THR A 213 -8.70 10.59 5.94
CA THR A 213 -8.78 11.43 7.14
C THR A 213 -7.43 11.54 7.86
N SER A 214 -6.67 10.45 7.95
CA SER A 214 -5.30 10.47 8.49
C SER A 214 -4.35 11.30 7.62
N THR A 215 -4.53 11.28 6.31
CA THR A 215 -3.76 12.10 5.36
C THR A 215 -4.05 13.57 5.58
N LEU A 216 -5.33 13.95 5.67
CA LEU A 216 -5.71 15.34 5.93
C LEU A 216 -5.25 15.83 7.30
N ASP A 217 -5.25 14.96 8.31
CA ASP A 217 -4.67 15.25 9.62
C ASP A 217 -3.16 15.55 9.53
N VAL A 218 -2.39 14.77 8.76
CA VAL A 218 -0.96 15.07 8.51
C VAL A 218 -0.79 16.35 7.69
N LEU A 219 -1.54 16.54 6.60
CA LEU A 219 -1.46 17.74 5.76
C LEU A 219 -1.77 19.02 6.56
N GLY A 220 -2.78 19.00 7.42
CA GLY A 220 -3.16 20.13 8.27
C GLY A 220 -2.08 20.58 9.26
N ARG A 221 -1.06 19.75 9.52
CA ARG A 221 0.10 20.10 10.36
C ARG A 221 1.22 20.81 9.60
N HIS A 222 1.21 20.76 8.27
CA HIS A 222 2.28 21.29 7.41
C HIS A 222 1.72 22.20 6.30
N PRO A 223 0.94 23.26 6.66
CA PRO A 223 0.32 24.16 5.67
C PRO A 223 1.34 24.99 4.87
N ASP A 224 2.56 25.10 5.36
CA ASP A 224 3.70 25.73 4.69
C ASP A 224 4.35 24.84 3.62
N ARG A 225 4.03 23.53 3.61
CA ARG A 225 4.61 22.56 2.67
C ARG A 225 3.60 21.95 1.71
N PHE A 226 2.32 21.93 2.07
CA PHE A 226 1.28 21.28 1.28
C PHE A 226 0.01 22.11 1.16
N GLU A 227 -0.61 21.98 0.00
CA GLU A 227 -1.93 22.51 -0.32
C GLU A 227 -2.83 21.34 -0.76
N VAL A 228 -4.07 21.29 -0.27
CA VAL A 228 -5.04 20.30 -0.74
C VAL A 228 -5.68 20.82 -2.02
N ALA A 229 -5.28 20.27 -3.17
CA ALA A 229 -5.83 20.67 -4.46
C ALA A 229 -7.19 20.04 -4.74
N ALA A 230 -7.36 18.77 -4.34
CA ALA A 230 -8.59 18.04 -4.59
C ALA A 230 -8.90 17.00 -3.50
N LEU A 231 -10.20 16.81 -3.26
CA LEU A 231 -10.71 15.76 -2.38
C LEU A 231 -11.71 14.90 -3.14
N ALA A 232 -11.63 13.58 -2.96
CA ALA A 232 -12.63 12.68 -3.54
C ALA A 232 -13.19 11.70 -2.52
N ALA A 233 -14.46 11.33 -2.68
CA ALA A 233 -15.16 10.32 -1.90
C ALA A 233 -16.16 9.55 -2.78
N ALA A 234 -16.71 8.44 -2.29
CA ALA A 234 -17.78 7.73 -3.00
C ALA A 234 -19.14 8.43 -2.82
N THR A 235 -19.67 8.41 -1.59
CA THR A 235 -21.02 8.88 -1.28
C THR A 235 -21.13 9.78 -0.04
N ASN A 236 -20.09 9.87 0.79
CA ASN A 236 -20.14 10.62 2.06
C ASN A 236 -19.97 12.13 1.82
N ASP A 237 -21.00 12.78 1.28
CA ASP A 237 -21.03 14.21 0.97
C ASP A 237 -20.95 15.10 2.22
N GLN A 238 -21.45 14.62 3.36
CA GLN A 238 -21.43 15.38 4.61
C GLN A 238 -20.02 15.58 5.15
N LEU A 239 -19.23 14.51 5.30
CA LEU A 239 -17.85 14.64 5.76
C LEU A 239 -16.99 15.36 4.71
N LEU A 240 -17.24 15.12 3.43
CA LEU A 240 -16.51 15.81 2.36
C LEU A 240 -16.77 17.33 2.40
N LEU A 241 -17.99 17.78 2.71
CA LEU A 241 -18.31 19.21 2.91
C LEU A 241 -17.51 19.82 4.07
N GLU A 242 -17.38 19.11 5.19
CA GLU A 242 -16.58 19.55 6.33
C GLU A 242 -15.10 19.69 5.94
N GLN A 243 -14.57 18.72 5.21
CA GLN A 243 -13.21 18.76 4.69
C GLN A 243 -13.02 19.92 3.71
N CYS A 244 -14.00 20.19 2.82
CA CYS A 244 -13.95 21.34 1.92
C CYS A 244 -13.97 22.68 2.66
N ARG A 245 -14.71 22.80 3.77
CA ARG A 245 -14.70 24.01 4.63
C ARG A 245 -13.32 24.27 5.23
N GLN A 246 -12.66 23.19 5.68
CA GLN A 246 -11.36 23.28 6.34
C GLN A 246 -10.22 23.55 5.34
N PHE A 247 -10.16 22.77 4.26
CA PHE A 247 -9.00 22.75 3.36
C PHE A 247 -9.21 23.57 2.08
N ARG A 248 -10.45 23.96 1.76
CA ARG A 248 -10.81 24.78 0.59
C ARG A 248 -10.18 24.30 -0.72
N PRO A 249 -10.32 23.01 -1.09
CA PRO A 249 -9.76 22.49 -2.33
C PRO A 249 -10.41 23.16 -3.54
N ALA A 250 -9.68 23.21 -4.65
CA ALA A 250 -10.22 23.69 -5.92
C ALA A 250 -11.33 22.76 -6.44
N VAL A 251 -11.17 21.44 -6.26
CA VAL A 251 -12.10 20.43 -6.78
C VAL A 251 -12.53 19.45 -5.67
N ALA A 252 -13.82 19.13 -5.63
CA ALA A 252 -14.35 18.01 -4.86
C ALA A 252 -15.05 17.02 -5.80
N ILE A 253 -14.78 15.71 -5.63
CA ILE A 253 -15.27 14.67 -6.53
C ILE A 253 -16.08 13.64 -5.74
N LEU A 254 -17.28 13.31 -6.22
CA LEU A 254 -18.09 12.22 -5.69
C LEU A 254 -18.39 11.20 -6.78
N GLU A 255 -18.32 9.91 -6.44
CA GLU A 255 -18.72 8.85 -7.37
C GLU A 255 -20.22 8.94 -7.68
N SER A 256 -21.05 9.16 -6.65
CA SER A 256 -22.50 9.31 -6.79
C SER A 256 -22.89 10.70 -7.29
N GLY A 257 -23.63 10.76 -8.40
CA GLY A 257 -24.19 12.01 -8.93
C GLY A 257 -25.18 12.70 -7.98
N GLU A 258 -25.96 11.93 -7.21
CA GLU A 258 -26.88 12.48 -6.21
C GLU A 258 -26.12 13.12 -5.04
N ALA A 259 -25.08 12.44 -4.54
CA ALA A 259 -24.22 12.99 -3.49
C ALA A 259 -23.50 14.26 -3.98
N ALA A 260 -23.01 14.25 -5.23
CA ALA A 260 -22.39 15.41 -5.85
C ALA A 260 -23.34 16.62 -5.90
N ALA A 261 -24.60 16.43 -6.31
CA ALA A 261 -25.59 17.50 -6.34
C ALA A 261 -25.89 18.08 -4.94
N ARG A 262 -25.98 17.22 -3.90
CA ARG A 262 -26.14 17.69 -2.50
C ARG A 262 -24.94 18.49 -2.03
N LEU A 263 -23.73 18.01 -2.28
CA LEU A 263 -22.49 18.71 -1.93
C LEU A 263 -22.43 20.08 -2.61
N GLU A 264 -22.74 20.14 -3.91
CA GLU A 264 -22.67 21.37 -4.69
C GLU A 264 -23.65 22.44 -4.14
N SER A 265 -24.89 22.04 -3.85
CA SER A 265 -25.88 22.92 -3.20
C SER A 265 -25.36 23.47 -1.86
N ALA A 266 -24.78 22.61 -1.03
CA ALA A 266 -24.24 23.00 0.27
C ALA A 266 -23.00 23.91 0.18
N LEU A 267 -22.12 23.69 -0.80
CA LEU A 267 -20.96 24.54 -1.05
C LEU A 267 -21.38 25.93 -1.54
N ARG A 268 -22.38 26.01 -2.45
CA ARG A 268 -22.94 27.29 -2.91
C ARG A 268 -23.60 28.06 -1.77
N ALA A 269 -24.40 27.39 -0.93
CA ALA A 269 -25.00 28.01 0.26
C ALA A 269 -23.93 28.52 1.24
N GLY A 270 -22.82 27.80 1.38
CA GLY A 270 -21.65 28.19 2.18
C GLY A 270 -20.70 29.18 1.51
N ARG A 271 -20.96 29.61 0.27
CA ARG A 271 -20.09 30.49 -0.55
C ARG A 271 -18.63 29.98 -0.66
N LEU A 272 -18.46 28.67 -0.77
CA LEU A 272 -17.16 28.04 -0.96
C LEU A 272 -16.81 27.97 -2.45
N PRO A 273 -15.56 28.22 -2.85
CA PRO A 273 -15.15 28.28 -4.26
C PRO A 273 -14.97 26.91 -4.93
N THR A 274 -15.05 25.82 -4.15
CA THR A 274 -14.78 24.45 -4.61
C THR A 274 -15.76 24.02 -5.72
N VAL A 275 -15.22 23.57 -6.84
CA VAL A 275 -16.00 23.02 -7.96
C VAL A 275 -16.30 21.55 -7.71
N VAL A 276 -17.56 21.14 -7.84
CA VAL A 276 -17.96 19.74 -7.70
C VAL A 276 -17.93 19.04 -9.06
N ARG A 277 -17.36 17.84 -9.09
CA ARG A 277 -17.37 16.93 -10.24
C ARG A 277 -17.82 15.54 -9.79
N SER A 278 -18.14 14.67 -10.75
CA SER A 278 -18.56 13.31 -10.44
C SER A 278 -18.04 12.25 -11.41
N GLY A 279 -17.98 11.01 -10.91
CA GLY A 279 -17.66 9.82 -11.69
C GLY A 279 -16.16 9.52 -11.86
N PRO A 280 -15.85 8.35 -12.46
CA PRO A 280 -14.48 7.84 -12.60
C PRO A 280 -13.60 8.69 -13.52
N ASP A 281 -14.18 9.30 -14.56
CA ASP A 281 -13.42 10.16 -15.48
C ASP A 281 -12.91 11.42 -14.76
N ALA A 282 -13.75 12.02 -13.91
CA ALA A 282 -13.33 13.16 -13.08
C ALA A 282 -12.18 12.80 -12.13
N LEU A 283 -12.18 11.58 -11.56
CA LEU A 283 -11.06 11.09 -10.73
C LEU A 283 -9.77 10.97 -11.54
N ALA A 284 -9.82 10.39 -12.73
CA ALA A 284 -8.65 10.21 -13.60
C ALA A 284 -8.10 11.54 -14.13
N GLU A 285 -8.97 12.46 -14.55
CA GLU A 285 -8.60 13.82 -14.96
C GLU A 285 -7.94 14.58 -13.80
N CYS A 286 -8.52 14.52 -12.60
CA CYS A 286 -7.94 15.15 -11.43
C CYS A 286 -6.57 14.57 -11.06
N ALA A 287 -6.44 13.23 -11.09
CA ALA A 287 -5.21 12.53 -10.74
C ALA A 287 -4.06 12.83 -11.72
N SER A 288 -4.38 13.18 -12.97
CA SER A 288 -3.41 13.51 -14.01
C SER A 288 -3.19 15.02 -14.21
N SER A 289 -4.01 15.87 -13.59
CA SER A 289 -3.96 17.33 -13.74
C SER A 289 -2.57 17.92 -13.46
N ALA A 290 -2.16 18.92 -14.24
CA ALA A 290 -0.94 19.70 -13.99
C ALA A 290 -0.98 20.48 -12.66
N ASP A 291 -2.17 20.61 -12.07
CA ASP A 291 -2.37 21.28 -10.78
C ASP A 291 -2.22 20.37 -9.56
N VAL A 292 -1.85 19.11 -9.78
CA VAL A 292 -1.62 18.11 -8.73
C VAL A 292 -0.20 17.59 -8.86
N ASP A 293 0.55 17.61 -7.77
CA ASP A 293 1.93 17.12 -7.71
C ASP A 293 1.98 15.72 -7.05
N VAL A 294 1.15 15.52 -6.03
CA VAL A 294 1.08 14.29 -5.22
C VAL A 294 -0.36 13.75 -5.21
N VAL A 295 -0.52 12.45 -5.40
CA VAL A 295 -1.81 11.77 -5.36
C VAL A 295 -1.81 10.72 -4.24
N MET A 296 -2.66 10.89 -3.24
CA MET A 296 -2.98 9.84 -2.26
C MET A 296 -4.04 8.92 -2.85
N ALA A 297 -3.64 7.73 -3.28
CA ALA A 297 -4.50 6.71 -3.86
C ALA A 297 -5.06 5.80 -2.75
N ALA A 298 -6.16 6.23 -2.13
CA ALA A 298 -6.81 5.56 -0.99
C ALA A 298 -8.26 5.12 -1.25
N ILE A 299 -8.67 5.06 -2.53
CA ILE A 299 -9.93 4.41 -2.94
C ILE A 299 -9.74 2.90 -2.78
N VAL A 300 -10.67 2.22 -2.11
CA VAL A 300 -10.59 0.78 -1.82
C VAL A 300 -10.91 -0.06 -3.07
N GLY A 301 -10.22 -1.18 -3.25
CA GLY A 301 -10.52 -2.18 -4.29
C GLY A 301 -10.16 -1.73 -5.71
N ALA A 302 -10.62 -2.48 -6.71
CA ALA A 302 -10.27 -2.24 -8.12
C ALA A 302 -10.78 -0.88 -8.67
N ALA A 303 -11.77 -0.26 -8.04
CA ALA A 303 -12.34 1.03 -8.46
C ALA A 303 -11.31 2.18 -8.47
N GLY A 304 -10.27 2.10 -7.63
CA GLY A 304 -9.20 3.10 -7.60
C GLY A 304 -8.18 2.99 -8.74
N LEU A 305 -8.13 1.86 -9.44
CA LEU A 305 -7.08 1.54 -10.40
C LEU A 305 -6.99 2.53 -11.57
N PRO A 306 -8.09 2.94 -12.24
CA PRO A 306 -8.00 3.88 -13.36
C PRO A 306 -7.35 5.21 -12.98
N SER A 307 -7.75 5.79 -11.84
CA SER A 307 -7.18 7.05 -11.34
C SER A 307 -5.71 6.92 -10.93
N THR A 308 -5.34 5.76 -10.37
CA THR A 308 -3.96 5.43 -9.98
C THR A 308 -3.05 5.30 -11.20
N LEU A 309 -3.52 4.63 -12.26
CA LEU A 309 -2.81 4.54 -13.54
C LEU A 309 -2.68 5.91 -14.21
N ALA A 310 -3.71 6.75 -14.15
CA ALA A 310 -3.66 8.11 -14.69
C ALA A 310 -2.59 8.96 -13.99
N ALA A 311 -2.52 8.90 -12.65
CA ALA A 311 -1.47 9.57 -11.87
C ALA A 311 -0.06 9.04 -12.23
N ALA A 312 0.09 7.72 -12.34
CA ALA A 312 1.38 7.10 -12.68
C ALA A 312 1.86 7.51 -14.08
N ARG A 313 0.97 7.50 -15.09
CA ARG A 313 1.28 7.94 -16.46
C ARG A 313 1.61 9.43 -16.54
N ALA A 314 1.00 10.24 -15.67
CA ALA A 314 1.23 11.69 -15.61
C ALA A 314 2.48 12.07 -14.80
N GLY A 315 3.29 11.10 -14.35
CA GLY A 315 4.56 11.37 -13.67
C GLY A 315 4.41 11.90 -12.25
N LYS A 316 3.27 11.63 -11.58
CA LYS A 316 3.02 12.13 -10.22
C LYS A 316 3.84 11.39 -9.16
N GLN A 317 3.94 11.97 -7.98
CA GLN A 317 4.25 11.19 -6.78
C GLN A 317 2.96 10.51 -6.31
N VAL A 318 2.86 9.19 -6.50
CA VAL A 318 1.67 8.41 -6.15
C VAL A 318 1.90 7.73 -4.81
N LEU A 319 1.15 8.16 -3.79
CA LEU A 319 1.14 7.56 -2.46
C LEU A 319 0.12 6.43 -2.46
N LEU A 320 0.60 5.19 -2.48
CA LEU A 320 -0.23 4.03 -2.74
C LEU A 320 -0.72 3.39 -1.44
N ALA A 321 -1.99 3.61 -1.11
CA ALA A 321 -2.65 2.96 0.02
C ALA A 321 -3.58 1.82 -0.42
N ASN A 322 -4.04 1.84 -1.67
CA ASN A 322 -4.83 0.77 -2.26
C ASN A 322 -3.92 -0.39 -2.70
N LYS A 323 -3.79 -1.40 -1.85
CA LYS A 323 -3.05 -2.63 -2.14
C LYS A 323 -3.68 -3.46 -3.25
N GLU A 324 -5.02 -3.48 -3.35
CA GLU A 324 -5.72 -4.25 -4.37
C GLU A 324 -5.35 -3.81 -5.79
N SER A 325 -5.11 -2.52 -6.03
CA SER A 325 -4.61 -2.02 -7.32
C SER A 325 -3.25 -2.62 -7.71
N LEU A 326 -2.33 -2.79 -6.75
CA LEU A 326 -1.04 -3.44 -7.00
C LEU A 326 -1.16 -4.95 -7.17
N VAL A 327 -2.04 -5.59 -6.39
CA VAL A 327 -2.26 -7.04 -6.53
C VAL A 327 -2.84 -7.37 -7.89
N VAL A 328 -3.87 -6.61 -8.31
CA VAL A 328 -4.65 -6.90 -9.52
C VAL A 328 -3.92 -6.46 -10.79
N ALA A 329 -3.22 -5.32 -10.76
CA ALA A 329 -2.63 -4.70 -11.94
C ALA A 329 -1.17 -4.24 -11.74
N GLY A 330 -0.44 -4.89 -10.82
CA GLY A 330 0.93 -4.53 -10.45
C GLY A 330 1.88 -4.27 -11.62
N PRO A 331 2.03 -5.22 -12.57
CA PRO A 331 2.88 -5.02 -13.74
C PRO A 331 2.50 -3.78 -14.57
N LEU A 332 1.20 -3.55 -14.79
CA LEU A 332 0.70 -2.39 -15.53
C LEU A 332 1.00 -1.08 -14.81
N LEU A 333 0.88 -1.07 -13.48
CA LEU A 333 1.14 0.11 -12.68
C LEU A 333 2.65 0.44 -12.64
N VAL A 334 3.51 -0.57 -12.51
CA VAL A 334 4.97 -0.41 -12.59
C VAL A 334 5.39 0.11 -13.97
N GLU A 335 4.84 -0.45 -15.05
CA GLU A 335 5.11 0.02 -16.40
C GLU A 335 4.63 1.46 -16.60
N ALA A 336 3.40 1.78 -16.19
CA ALA A 336 2.86 3.13 -16.26
C ALA A 336 3.73 4.14 -15.50
N ALA A 337 4.19 3.78 -14.29
CA ALA A 337 5.06 4.62 -13.49
C ALA A 337 6.41 4.87 -14.17
N ARG A 338 7.04 3.82 -14.71
CA ARG A 338 8.29 3.96 -15.46
C ARG A 338 8.14 4.80 -16.73
N ALA A 339 7.06 4.59 -17.49
CA ALA A 339 6.79 5.33 -18.72
C ALA A 339 6.50 6.81 -18.45
N GLY A 340 5.75 7.11 -17.38
CA GLY A 340 5.40 8.47 -16.98
C GLY A 340 6.46 9.19 -16.15
N GLY A 341 7.45 8.46 -15.62
CA GLY A 341 8.43 9.00 -14.67
C GLY A 341 7.84 9.26 -13.27
N ALA A 342 6.76 8.57 -12.91
CA ALA A 342 6.14 8.68 -11.60
C ALA A 342 6.95 7.99 -10.51
N THR A 343 6.81 8.47 -9.29
CA THR A 343 7.35 7.80 -8.09
C THR A 343 6.20 7.13 -7.37
N LEU A 344 6.28 5.80 -7.18
CA LEU A 344 5.33 5.07 -6.33
C LEU A 344 5.90 4.96 -4.92
N VAL A 345 5.16 5.44 -3.93
CA VAL A 345 5.55 5.36 -2.52
C VAL A 345 4.49 4.58 -1.74
N PRO A 346 4.84 3.44 -1.12
CA PRO A 346 3.88 2.64 -0.39
C PRO A 346 3.40 3.33 0.89
N ILE A 347 2.10 3.26 1.14
CA ILE A 347 1.46 3.72 2.38
C ILE A 347 1.15 2.56 3.31
N ASP A 348 0.94 1.36 2.78
CA ASP A 348 0.76 0.18 3.61
C ASP A 348 1.94 0.03 4.59
N SER A 349 1.64 -0.30 5.84
CA SER A 349 2.56 -0.05 6.96
C SER A 349 3.83 -0.88 6.83
N GLU A 350 3.67 -2.12 6.38
CA GLU A 350 4.72 -3.09 6.15
C GLU A 350 5.60 -2.69 4.95
N HIS A 351 5.00 -2.30 3.83
CA HIS A 351 5.75 -1.89 2.64
C HIS A 351 6.43 -0.55 2.82
N ASN A 352 5.82 0.37 3.57
CA ASN A 352 6.47 1.61 3.96
C ASN A 352 7.66 1.34 4.89
N ALA A 353 7.54 0.38 5.81
CA ALA A 353 8.65 -0.07 6.65
C ALA A 353 9.79 -0.69 5.84
N ILE A 354 9.46 -1.55 4.87
CA ILE A 354 10.43 -2.11 3.90
C ILE A 354 11.11 -0.98 3.14
N PHE A 355 10.34 -0.07 2.55
CA PHE A 355 10.84 1.06 1.78
C PHE A 355 11.79 1.93 2.60
N GLN A 356 11.50 2.19 3.88
CA GLN A 356 12.39 2.93 4.78
C GLN A 356 13.69 2.19 5.12
N CYS A 357 13.68 0.86 5.03
CA CYS A 357 14.85 0.01 5.24
C CYS A 357 15.65 -0.24 3.96
N MET A 358 15.17 0.21 2.80
CA MET A 358 15.88 0.10 1.52
C MET A 358 16.91 1.23 1.36
N PRO A 359 17.99 0.99 0.57
CA PRO A 359 18.93 2.04 0.23
C PRO A 359 18.26 3.13 -0.63
N PRO A 360 18.79 4.36 -0.66
CA PRO A 360 18.30 5.41 -1.53
C PRO A 360 18.33 5.02 -3.02
N GLY A 361 17.40 5.58 -3.81
CA GLY A 361 17.39 5.41 -5.27
C GLY A 361 16.78 4.11 -5.77
N ILE A 362 15.85 3.50 -5.01
CA ILE A 362 15.11 2.33 -5.48
C ILE A 362 14.31 2.63 -6.76
N ASP A 363 14.29 1.68 -7.68
CA ASP A 363 13.42 1.70 -8.87
C ASP A 363 12.30 0.68 -8.65
N THR A 364 11.05 1.15 -8.65
CA THR A 364 9.87 0.31 -8.43
C THR A 364 9.87 -0.90 -9.35
N GLY A 365 9.64 -2.08 -8.79
CA GLY A 365 9.60 -3.34 -9.54
C GLY A 365 10.96 -3.80 -10.06
N ARG A 366 12.06 -3.30 -9.50
CA ARG A 366 13.39 -3.89 -9.66
C ARG A 366 13.92 -4.33 -8.30
N SER A 367 14.55 -5.50 -8.29
CA SER A 367 15.29 -5.95 -7.13
C SER A 367 16.43 -4.99 -6.82
N VAL A 368 16.69 -4.82 -5.53
CA VAL A 368 17.76 -3.96 -5.02
C VAL A 368 19.00 -4.81 -4.78
N ALA A 369 20.15 -4.38 -5.32
CA ALA A 369 21.40 -5.09 -5.13
C ALA A 369 21.76 -5.19 -3.64
N GLY A 370 22.08 -6.40 -3.19
CA GLY A 370 22.46 -6.69 -1.81
C GLY A 370 21.30 -6.98 -0.86
N VAL A 371 20.05 -6.81 -1.28
CA VAL A 371 18.89 -7.31 -0.53
C VAL A 371 18.76 -8.82 -0.77
N ARG A 372 18.72 -9.59 0.32
CA ARG A 372 18.57 -11.06 0.29
C ARG A 372 17.11 -11.48 0.39
N ARG A 373 16.39 -10.99 1.40
CA ARG A 373 14.97 -11.32 1.63
C ARG A 373 14.24 -10.22 2.40
N ILE A 374 12.93 -10.21 2.26
CA ILE A 374 12.01 -9.39 3.06
C ILE A 374 11.38 -10.29 4.13
N LEU A 375 11.35 -9.80 5.37
CA LEU A 375 10.56 -10.40 6.45
C LEU A 375 9.33 -9.53 6.69
N LEU A 376 8.21 -9.96 6.12
CA LEU A 376 6.93 -9.27 6.13
C LEU A 376 6.14 -9.65 7.40
N THR A 377 6.11 -8.75 8.38
CA THR A 377 5.51 -9.05 9.69
C THR A 377 3.99 -9.02 9.67
N ALA A 378 3.30 -9.92 10.36
CA ALA A 378 1.84 -9.98 10.49
C ALA A 378 1.40 -9.92 11.95
N SER A 379 0.26 -9.31 12.27
CA SER A 379 -0.30 -9.34 13.64
C SER A 379 -0.74 -10.74 14.09
N GLY A 380 -1.05 -11.63 13.13
CA GLY A 380 -1.70 -12.93 13.37
C GLY A 380 -3.23 -12.88 13.40
N GLY A 381 -3.83 -11.69 13.43
CA GLY A 381 -5.28 -11.51 13.49
C GLY A 381 -5.94 -12.00 14.79
N PRO A 382 -7.28 -11.89 14.91
CA PRO A 382 -8.02 -12.29 16.11
C PRO A 382 -7.97 -13.80 16.40
N PHE A 383 -7.66 -14.63 15.40
CA PHE A 383 -7.69 -16.10 15.53
C PHE A 383 -6.30 -16.75 15.66
N LEU A 384 -5.25 -15.96 15.91
CA LEU A 384 -3.88 -16.47 16.09
C LEU A 384 -3.80 -17.61 17.12
N ARG A 385 -4.54 -17.47 18.24
CA ARG A 385 -4.51 -18.41 19.37
C ARG A 385 -5.83 -19.17 19.58
N THR A 386 -6.82 -18.98 18.71
CA THR A 386 -8.15 -19.58 18.87
C THR A 386 -8.12 -21.07 18.52
N PRO A 387 -8.75 -22.00 19.27
CA PRO A 387 -8.86 -23.40 18.85
C PRO A 387 -9.53 -23.55 17.48
N LEU A 388 -9.09 -24.50 16.65
CA LEU A 388 -9.58 -24.65 15.27
C LEU A 388 -11.08 -24.94 15.22
N GLU A 389 -11.60 -25.70 16.18
CA GLU A 389 -13.02 -26.02 16.31
C GLU A 389 -13.86 -24.78 16.57
N ARG A 390 -13.30 -23.81 17.31
CA ARG A 390 -13.95 -22.52 17.56
C ARG A 390 -13.85 -21.60 16.35
N MET A 391 -12.69 -21.56 15.68
CA MET A 391 -12.47 -20.78 14.46
C MET A 391 -13.42 -21.20 13.33
N ALA A 392 -13.78 -22.48 13.24
CA ALA A 392 -14.77 -22.98 12.28
C ALA A 392 -16.18 -22.36 12.46
N ARG A 393 -16.50 -21.88 13.66
CA ARG A 393 -17.79 -21.26 14.02
C ARG A 393 -17.68 -19.75 14.17
N ALA A 394 -16.59 -19.14 13.71
CA ALA A 394 -16.35 -17.72 13.85
C ALA A 394 -17.42 -16.90 13.11
N THR A 395 -17.92 -15.88 13.79
CA THR A 395 -18.88 -14.91 13.25
C THR A 395 -18.18 -13.73 12.58
N PRO A 396 -18.88 -12.97 11.71
CA PRO A 396 -18.34 -11.74 11.12
C PRO A 396 -17.82 -10.73 12.14
N ASP A 397 -18.50 -10.58 13.27
CA ASP A 397 -18.13 -9.62 14.30
C ASP A 397 -16.88 -10.07 15.07
N GLU A 398 -16.75 -11.37 15.37
CA GLU A 398 -15.52 -11.94 15.94
C GLU A 398 -14.33 -11.80 15.00
N ALA A 399 -14.51 -12.05 13.70
CA ALA A 399 -13.47 -11.86 12.70
C ALA A 399 -13.07 -10.38 12.53
N CYS A 400 -14.02 -9.46 12.76
CA CYS A 400 -13.75 -8.02 12.69
C CYS A 400 -13.12 -7.45 13.97
N ALA A 401 -13.12 -8.19 15.08
CA ALA A 401 -12.60 -7.76 16.38
C ALA A 401 -11.07 -7.87 16.46
N HIS A 402 -10.37 -7.09 15.62
CA HIS A 402 -8.91 -7.15 15.52
C HIS A 402 -8.22 -6.61 16.80
N PRO A 403 -7.18 -7.29 17.34
CA PRO A 403 -6.60 -6.98 18.65
C PRO A 403 -5.79 -5.67 18.73
N ARG A 404 -5.29 -5.18 17.59
CA ARG A 404 -4.44 -3.97 17.52
C ARG A 404 -5.09 -2.80 16.76
N TRP A 405 -5.55 -3.08 15.55
CA TRP A 405 -6.07 -2.08 14.63
C TRP A 405 -7.59 -1.97 14.65
N ARG A 406 -8.10 -0.74 14.49
CA ARG A 406 -9.50 -0.49 14.10
C ARG A 406 -9.53 -0.25 12.60
N MET A 407 -10.16 -1.15 11.86
CA MET A 407 -10.13 -1.15 10.40
C MET A 407 -11.52 -1.42 9.80
N GLY A 408 -11.66 -1.25 8.49
CA GLY A 408 -12.88 -1.63 7.78
C GLY A 408 -13.14 -3.14 7.82
N ARG A 409 -14.41 -3.55 7.68
CA ARG A 409 -14.81 -4.96 7.84
C ARG A 409 -14.06 -5.93 6.93
N LYS A 410 -13.88 -5.59 5.64
CA LYS A 410 -13.19 -6.44 4.66
C LYS A 410 -11.74 -6.74 5.08
N ILE A 411 -10.95 -5.70 5.34
CA ILE A 411 -9.55 -5.85 5.77
C ILE A 411 -9.43 -6.56 7.13
N SER A 412 -10.39 -6.38 8.04
CA SER A 412 -10.39 -7.12 9.31
C SER A 412 -10.59 -8.63 9.09
N VAL A 413 -11.49 -9.03 8.18
CA VAL A 413 -11.66 -10.44 7.80
C VAL A 413 -10.42 -10.98 7.08
N ASP A 414 -9.84 -10.22 6.15
CA ASP A 414 -8.59 -10.60 5.48
C ASP A 414 -7.44 -10.77 6.48
N SER A 415 -7.37 -9.94 7.52
CA SER A 415 -6.40 -10.10 8.60
C SER A 415 -6.68 -11.34 9.44
N ALA A 416 -7.94 -11.70 9.66
CA ALA A 416 -8.33 -12.89 10.40
C ALA A 416 -8.01 -14.19 9.65
N THR A 417 -8.05 -14.19 8.31
CA THR A 417 -7.67 -15.33 7.46
C THR A 417 -6.18 -15.36 7.09
N LEU A 418 -5.43 -14.30 7.44
CA LEU A 418 -4.12 -13.95 6.87
C LEU A 418 -4.10 -13.77 5.35
N MET A 419 -5.25 -13.66 4.69
CA MET A 419 -5.29 -13.25 3.28
C MET A 419 -4.71 -11.85 3.10
N ASN A 420 -4.91 -10.94 4.05
CA ASN A 420 -4.31 -9.60 4.00
C ASN A 420 -2.80 -9.68 3.80
N LYS A 421 -2.14 -10.54 4.58
CA LYS A 421 -0.69 -10.76 4.47
C LYS A 421 -0.29 -11.47 3.17
N GLY A 422 -1.18 -12.28 2.61
CA GLY A 422 -1.01 -12.88 1.28
C GLY A 422 -1.05 -11.84 0.15
N LEU A 423 -2.00 -10.91 0.20
CA LEU A 423 -2.09 -9.78 -0.73
C LEU A 423 -0.85 -8.87 -0.64
N GLU A 424 -0.41 -8.59 0.59
CA GLU A 424 0.79 -7.79 0.86
C GLU A 424 2.08 -8.49 0.41
N LEU A 425 2.14 -9.82 0.42
CA LEU A 425 3.25 -10.57 -0.18
C LEU A 425 3.33 -10.30 -1.68
N ILE A 426 2.21 -10.39 -2.40
CA ILE A 426 2.15 -10.08 -3.84
C ILE A 426 2.60 -8.63 -4.07
N GLU A 427 2.11 -7.71 -3.26
CA GLU A 427 2.47 -6.30 -3.32
C GLU A 427 3.98 -6.09 -3.10
N ALA A 428 4.61 -6.77 -2.14
CA ALA A 428 6.05 -6.68 -1.90
C ALA A 428 6.86 -7.21 -3.10
N CYS A 429 6.42 -8.31 -3.71
CA CYS A 429 7.02 -8.83 -4.95
C CYS A 429 6.99 -7.77 -6.06
N VAL A 430 5.84 -7.12 -6.25
CA VAL A 430 5.65 -6.12 -7.30
C VAL A 430 6.45 -4.84 -7.03
N LEU A 431 6.37 -4.28 -5.81
CA LEU A 431 6.99 -3.01 -5.48
C LEU A 431 8.51 -3.07 -5.46
N PHE A 432 9.07 -4.15 -4.91
CA PHE A 432 10.51 -4.28 -4.66
C PHE A 432 11.19 -5.26 -5.62
N GLY A 433 10.48 -5.76 -6.64
CA GLY A 433 11.01 -6.71 -7.61
C GLY A 433 11.53 -8.00 -6.98
N MET A 434 10.88 -8.44 -5.90
CA MET A 434 11.27 -9.64 -5.16
C MET A 434 10.56 -10.86 -5.71
N GLU A 435 11.23 -12.01 -5.67
CA GLU A 435 10.60 -13.28 -5.97
C GLU A 435 9.76 -13.73 -4.75
N PRO A 436 8.63 -14.43 -4.93
CA PRO A 436 7.79 -14.87 -3.81
C PRO A 436 8.54 -15.64 -2.73
N ARG A 437 9.51 -16.49 -3.12
CA ARG A 437 10.36 -17.25 -2.19
C ARG A 437 11.27 -16.38 -1.31
N ASP A 438 11.55 -15.16 -1.72
CA ASP A 438 12.41 -14.20 -1.01
C ASP A 438 11.58 -13.21 -0.16
N VAL A 439 10.26 -13.44 -0.05
CA VAL A 439 9.34 -12.74 0.87
C VAL A 439 8.81 -13.74 1.89
N GLU A 440 9.32 -13.63 3.12
CA GLU A 440 8.96 -14.49 4.25
C GLU A 440 7.95 -13.79 5.15
N VAL A 441 6.85 -14.47 5.48
CA VAL A 441 5.87 -13.94 6.42
C VAL A 441 6.22 -14.38 7.83
N VAL A 442 6.28 -13.43 8.76
CA VAL A 442 6.59 -13.67 10.17
C VAL A 442 5.47 -13.10 11.04
N VAL A 443 4.93 -13.86 11.98
CA VAL A 443 3.94 -13.34 12.92
C VAL A 443 4.63 -12.58 14.05
N HIS A 444 4.24 -11.31 14.22
CA HIS A 444 4.68 -10.39 15.26
C HIS A 444 3.44 -9.77 15.96
N PRO A 445 2.92 -10.41 17.04
CA PRO A 445 1.64 -10.02 17.66
C PRO A 445 1.62 -8.63 18.31
N GLN A 446 2.80 -8.05 18.60
CA GLN A 446 2.90 -6.70 19.15
C GLN A 446 2.70 -5.62 18.07
N SER A 447 2.94 -5.94 16.80
CA SER A 447 2.82 -5.00 15.66
C SER A 447 3.63 -3.70 15.85
N ILE A 448 4.81 -3.81 16.49
CA ILE A 448 5.75 -2.71 16.72
C ILE A 448 6.83 -2.70 15.63
N VAL A 449 7.40 -3.86 15.32
CA VAL A 449 8.22 -4.03 14.11
C VAL A 449 7.25 -4.17 12.94
N HIS A 450 7.28 -3.20 12.03
CA HIS A 450 6.35 -3.17 10.90
C HIS A 450 6.86 -3.96 9.70
N SER A 451 8.17 -4.14 9.52
CA SER A 451 8.77 -5.17 8.64
C SER A 451 10.29 -5.09 8.72
N LEU A 452 10.97 -6.09 8.16
CA LEU A 452 12.43 -6.17 8.13
C LEU A 452 12.95 -6.50 6.73
N VAL A 453 14.16 -6.02 6.44
CA VAL A 453 14.91 -6.30 5.21
C VAL A 453 16.24 -6.91 5.59
N GLU A 454 16.49 -8.13 5.11
CA GLU A 454 17.77 -8.81 5.27
C GLU A 454 18.67 -8.55 4.06
N TYR A 455 19.94 -8.24 4.34
CA TYR A 455 20.98 -8.01 3.36
C TYR A 455 21.92 -9.22 3.22
N VAL A 456 22.63 -9.29 2.09
CA VAL A 456 23.55 -10.39 1.75
C VAL A 456 24.74 -10.51 2.69
N ASP A 457 25.04 -9.49 3.49
CA ASP A 457 26.06 -9.56 4.54
C ASP A 457 25.55 -10.16 5.86
N GLY A 458 24.26 -10.49 5.95
CA GLY A 458 23.61 -11.03 7.14
C GLY A 458 22.98 -9.98 8.06
N SER A 459 23.11 -8.69 7.74
CA SER A 459 22.46 -7.61 8.48
C SER A 459 20.96 -7.60 8.23
N ILE A 460 20.18 -7.28 9.26
CA ILE A 460 18.73 -7.07 9.15
C ILE A 460 18.42 -5.66 9.61
N LEU A 461 17.79 -4.87 8.74
CA LEU A 461 17.24 -3.57 9.08
C LEU A 461 15.74 -3.69 9.31
N ALA A 462 15.24 -3.00 10.32
CA ALA A 462 13.83 -3.02 10.67
C ALA A 462 13.33 -1.60 10.95
N GLN A 463 12.10 -1.32 10.54
CA GLN A 463 11.42 -0.10 10.93
C GLN A 463 10.42 -0.42 12.05
N LEU A 464 10.50 0.38 13.11
CA LEU A 464 9.70 0.24 14.32
C LEU A 464 8.85 1.49 14.54
N GLY A 465 7.63 1.31 15.04
CA GLY A 465 6.73 2.40 15.35
C GLY A 465 5.53 1.98 16.19
N ASN A 466 4.82 2.96 16.73
CA ASN A 466 3.48 2.72 17.25
C ASN A 466 2.55 2.42 16.07
N PRO A 467 1.56 1.51 16.21
CA PRO A 467 0.65 1.13 15.14
C PRO A 467 -0.31 2.29 14.78
N ASP A 468 0.17 3.20 13.94
CA ASP A 468 -0.52 4.41 13.52
C ASP A 468 -0.15 4.80 12.08
N MET A 469 -1.14 4.82 11.20
CA MET A 469 -0.97 5.09 9.76
C MET A 469 -0.45 6.50 9.45
N ARG A 470 -0.53 7.45 10.40
CA ARG A 470 0.05 8.78 10.19
C ARG A 470 1.57 8.74 10.04
N THR A 471 2.24 7.74 10.61
CA THR A 471 3.69 7.53 10.44
C THR A 471 4.06 7.22 8.98
N PRO A 472 3.53 6.14 8.34
CA PRO A 472 3.84 5.85 6.95
C PRO A 472 3.34 6.93 5.98
N ILE A 473 2.19 7.57 6.27
CA ILE A 473 1.67 8.71 5.49
C ILE A 473 2.63 9.90 5.55
N ALA A 474 3.09 10.29 6.75
CA ALA A 474 4.04 11.39 6.91
C ALA A 474 5.38 11.09 6.23
N HIS A 475 5.87 9.86 6.34
CA HIS A 475 7.07 9.42 5.62
C HIS A 475 6.89 9.60 4.11
N ALA A 476 5.79 9.11 3.54
CA ALA A 476 5.57 9.13 2.11
C ALA A 476 5.35 10.56 1.56
N LEU A 477 4.61 11.40 2.29
CA LEU A 477 4.48 12.82 1.99
C LEU A 477 5.83 13.54 2.10
N GLY A 478 6.62 13.27 3.13
CA GLY A 478 7.90 13.95 3.39
C GLY A 478 9.03 13.52 2.46
N TRP A 479 8.95 12.32 1.88
CA TRP A 479 10.03 11.67 1.14
C TRP A 479 10.66 12.57 0.07
N PRO A 480 12.02 12.62 -0.04
CA PRO A 480 13.01 11.82 0.70
C PRO A 480 13.32 12.31 2.12
N ASP A 481 12.77 13.45 2.54
CA ASP A 481 12.94 13.98 3.89
C ASP A 481 11.93 13.38 4.87
N ARG A 482 12.03 13.78 6.14
CA ARG A 482 11.04 13.44 7.18
C ARG A 482 10.25 14.67 7.59
N ILE A 483 8.97 14.46 7.91
CA ILE A 483 8.08 15.47 8.51
C ILE A 483 7.42 14.90 9.76
N ALA A 484 6.93 15.80 10.62
CA ALA A 484 6.21 15.40 11.83
C ALA A 484 4.88 14.72 11.48
N SER A 485 4.62 13.53 12.01
CA SER A 485 3.35 12.81 11.83
C SER A 485 2.29 13.18 12.88
N GLY A 486 2.71 13.74 14.02
CA GLY A 486 1.86 13.91 15.20
C GLY A 486 1.66 12.63 16.04
N VAL A 487 2.33 11.54 15.67
CA VAL A 487 2.31 10.27 16.42
C VAL A 487 3.30 10.35 17.58
N GLN A 488 2.92 9.78 18.73
CA GLN A 488 3.81 9.67 19.89
C GLN A 488 5.02 8.78 19.55
N SER A 489 6.19 9.14 20.07
CA SER A 489 7.40 8.32 19.93
C SER A 489 7.21 6.95 20.60
N LEU A 490 7.77 5.91 19.99
CA LEU A 490 7.81 4.58 20.57
C LEU A 490 8.76 4.56 21.77
N ASP A 491 8.29 4.04 22.89
CA ASP A 491 9.12 3.73 24.06
C ASP A 491 9.39 2.23 24.10
N LEU A 492 10.64 1.85 23.82
CA LEU A 492 11.07 0.45 23.80
C LEU A 492 11.08 -0.20 25.18
N VAL A 493 11.31 0.58 26.25
CA VAL A 493 11.28 0.06 27.62
C VAL A 493 9.86 -0.32 28.00
N THR A 494 8.89 0.54 27.66
CA THR A 494 7.46 0.26 27.86
C THR A 494 6.94 -0.84 26.93
N ALA A 495 7.41 -0.90 25.68
CA ALA A 495 7.07 -1.98 24.76
C ALA A 495 7.51 -3.36 25.27
N GLY A 496 8.67 -3.42 25.94
CA GLY A 496 9.17 -4.62 26.59
C GLY A 496 9.53 -5.73 25.59
N ARG A 497 8.72 -6.80 25.58
CA ARG A 497 9.01 -8.02 24.82
C ARG A 497 8.42 -7.96 23.41
N LEU A 498 9.26 -8.27 22.42
CA LEU A 498 8.88 -8.42 21.01
C LEU A 498 9.01 -9.90 20.62
N ASP A 499 7.91 -10.52 20.18
CA ASP A 499 7.87 -11.93 19.79
C ASP A 499 7.79 -12.09 18.27
N PHE A 500 8.42 -13.15 17.77
CA PHE A 500 8.39 -13.53 16.35
C PHE A 500 8.17 -15.04 16.25
N GLU A 501 7.22 -15.46 15.42
CA GLU A 501 6.93 -16.86 15.16
C GLU A 501 6.54 -17.10 13.69
N ALA A 502 6.72 -18.34 13.22
CA ALA A 502 6.28 -18.72 11.88
C ALA A 502 4.75 -18.81 11.82
N PRO A 503 4.11 -18.41 10.70
CA PRO A 503 2.67 -18.59 10.52
C PRO A 503 2.31 -20.08 10.41
N ASP A 504 1.20 -20.47 11.03
CA ASP A 504 0.64 -21.81 10.89
C ASP A 504 -0.13 -21.94 9.56
N GLY A 505 0.51 -22.56 8.57
CA GLY A 505 -0.06 -22.73 7.23
C GLY A 505 -1.27 -23.67 7.16
N ALA A 506 -1.46 -24.56 8.15
CA ALA A 506 -2.65 -25.41 8.22
C ALA A 506 -3.85 -24.63 8.75
N ARG A 507 -3.61 -23.74 9.72
CA ARG A 507 -4.61 -22.81 10.27
C ARG A 507 -4.99 -21.71 9.28
N PHE A 508 -4.03 -21.18 8.53
CA PHE A 508 -4.21 -20.04 7.63
C PHE A 508 -3.86 -20.39 6.18
N PRO A 509 -4.66 -21.23 5.51
CA PRO A 509 -4.37 -21.71 4.15
C PRO A 509 -4.39 -20.60 3.09
N ALA A 510 -5.12 -19.50 3.35
CA ALA A 510 -5.19 -18.35 2.45
C ALA A 510 -3.81 -17.77 2.09
N LEU A 511 -2.86 -17.81 3.03
CA LEU A 511 -1.50 -17.35 2.79
C LEU A 511 -0.78 -18.21 1.73
N GLY A 512 -1.00 -19.53 1.74
CA GLY A 512 -0.46 -20.45 0.73
C GLY A 512 -1.07 -20.24 -0.66
N LEU A 513 -2.37 -19.93 -0.72
CA LEU A 513 -3.07 -19.59 -1.96
C LEU A 513 -2.51 -18.32 -2.59
N ALA A 514 -2.29 -17.28 -1.78
CA ALA A 514 -1.72 -16.03 -2.26
C ALA A 514 -0.28 -16.19 -2.76
N ARG A 515 0.55 -16.96 -2.06
CA ARG A 515 1.90 -17.33 -2.53
C ARG A 515 1.86 -18.06 -3.87
N SER A 516 0.95 -19.01 -4.02
CA SER A 516 0.78 -19.77 -5.28
C SER A 516 0.34 -18.85 -6.43
N ALA A 517 -0.55 -17.88 -6.16
CA ALA A 517 -0.95 -16.88 -7.15
C ALA A 517 0.20 -15.93 -7.54
N ALA A 518 1.04 -15.54 -6.57
CA ALA A 518 2.23 -14.73 -6.80
C ALA A 518 3.25 -15.47 -7.70
N GLU A 519 3.47 -16.76 -7.44
CA GLU A 519 4.36 -17.63 -8.24
C GLU A 519 3.82 -17.88 -9.64
N ALA A 520 2.51 -18.04 -9.79
CA ALA A 520 1.87 -18.20 -11.10
C ALA A 520 1.96 -16.93 -11.96
N GLY A 521 1.90 -15.75 -11.32
CA GLY A 521 1.93 -14.45 -11.99
C GLY A 521 0.76 -14.25 -12.96
N GLY A 522 0.96 -13.39 -13.96
CA GLY A 522 -0.08 -13.07 -14.94
C GLY A 522 -1.35 -12.56 -14.27
N THR A 523 -2.52 -13.07 -14.67
CA THR A 523 -3.81 -12.69 -14.09
C THR A 523 -4.23 -13.52 -12.86
N ALA A 524 -3.38 -14.42 -12.34
CA ALA A 524 -3.73 -15.22 -11.15
C ALA A 524 -3.94 -14.38 -9.88
N PRO A 525 -3.11 -13.36 -9.58
CA PRO A 525 -3.39 -12.41 -8.49
C PRO A 525 -4.72 -11.67 -8.61
N ALA A 526 -5.13 -11.31 -9.84
CA ALA A 526 -6.43 -10.69 -10.09
C ALA A 526 -7.59 -11.63 -9.75
N ALA A 527 -7.50 -12.90 -10.19
CA ALA A 527 -8.47 -13.94 -9.86
C ALA A 527 -8.55 -14.21 -8.34
N LEU A 528 -7.39 -14.28 -7.66
CA LEU A 528 -7.30 -14.41 -6.21
C LEU A 528 -8.05 -13.27 -5.49
N ASN A 529 -7.75 -12.02 -5.85
CA ASN A 529 -8.37 -10.85 -5.22
C ASN A 529 -9.88 -10.83 -5.42
N ALA A 530 -10.34 -11.04 -6.65
CA ALA A 530 -11.76 -11.07 -7.00
C ALA A 530 -12.53 -12.16 -6.23
N ALA A 531 -12.01 -13.39 -6.20
CA ALA A 531 -12.60 -14.48 -5.44
C ALA A 531 -12.62 -14.19 -3.93
N ASN A 532 -11.55 -13.58 -3.40
CA ASN A 532 -11.49 -13.20 -2.01
C ASN A 532 -12.54 -12.14 -1.66
N GLU A 533 -12.70 -11.09 -2.47
CA GLU A 533 -13.73 -10.07 -2.23
C GLU A 533 -15.14 -10.65 -2.18
N VAL A 534 -15.47 -11.56 -3.12
CA VAL A 534 -16.77 -12.24 -3.13
C VAL A 534 -16.95 -13.15 -1.90
N ALA A 535 -15.95 -13.96 -1.58
CA ALA A 535 -16.01 -14.88 -0.45
C ALA A 535 -16.11 -14.14 0.91
N VAL A 536 -15.33 -13.08 1.10
CA VAL A 536 -15.39 -12.24 2.30
C VAL A 536 -16.74 -11.50 2.36
N GLY A 537 -17.24 -10.98 1.25
CA GLY A 537 -18.56 -10.36 1.18
C GLY A 537 -19.68 -11.34 1.59
N ALA A 538 -19.61 -12.59 1.12
CA ALA A 538 -20.55 -13.64 1.51
C ALA A 538 -20.45 -14.00 3.00
N PHE A 539 -19.23 -14.12 3.54
CA PHE A 539 -19.02 -14.36 4.97
C PHE A 539 -19.58 -13.22 5.83
N LEU A 540 -19.27 -11.97 5.47
CA LEU A 540 -19.77 -10.78 6.16
C LEU A 540 -21.31 -10.69 6.13
N ALA A 541 -21.94 -11.20 5.07
CA ALA A 541 -23.39 -11.30 4.93
C ALA A 541 -24.01 -12.53 5.62
N GLY A 542 -23.21 -13.36 6.30
CA GLY A 542 -23.67 -14.59 6.96
C GLY A 542 -24.05 -15.73 6.02
N ARG A 543 -23.62 -15.67 4.75
CA ARG A 543 -23.92 -16.67 3.71
C ARG A 543 -22.81 -17.69 3.48
N LEU A 544 -21.67 -17.55 4.16
CA LEU A 544 -20.51 -18.42 4.05
C LEU A 544 -19.86 -18.55 5.44
N GLY A 545 -19.39 -19.73 5.81
CA GLY A 545 -18.61 -19.95 7.02
C GLY A 545 -17.17 -19.46 6.89
N PHE A 546 -16.55 -19.08 8.00
CA PHE A 546 -15.19 -18.50 8.01
C PHE A 546 -14.14 -19.41 7.35
N VAL A 547 -14.17 -20.71 7.65
CA VAL A 547 -13.23 -21.70 7.10
C VAL A 547 -13.51 -22.07 5.64
N GLU A 548 -14.61 -21.60 5.08
CA GLU A 548 -15.00 -21.85 3.69
C GLU A 548 -14.46 -20.77 2.74
N ILE A 549 -14.12 -19.58 3.25
CA ILE A 549 -13.49 -18.49 2.50
C ILE A 549 -12.31 -19.01 1.65
N PRO A 550 -11.26 -19.63 2.23
CA PRO A 550 -10.13 -20.13 1.44
C PRO A 550 -10.52 -21.23 0.43
N ARG A 551 -11.60 -21.98 0.67
CA ARG A 551 -12.04 -23.05 -0.25
C ARG A 551 -12.65 -22.47 -1.53
N VAL A 552 -13.43 -21.41 -1.42
CA VAL A 552 -13.97 -20.69 -2.59
C VAL A 552 -12.82 -20.14 -3.43
N ILE A 553 -11.83 -19.52 -2.77
CA ILE A 553 -10.65 -18.93 -3.43
C ILE A 553 -9.84 -20.02 -4.14
N GLU A 554 -9.54 -21.14 -3.46
CA GLU A 554 -8.85 -22.29 -4.04
C GLU A 554 -9.59 -22.82 -5.28
N ALA A 555 -10.91 -23.01 -5.19
CA ALA A 555 -11.73 -23.52 -6.28
C ALA A 555 -11.75 -22.60 -7.52
N VAL A 556 -11.68 -21.28 -7.34
CA VAL A 556 -11.55 -20.32 -8.44
C VAL A 556 -10.16 -20.41 -9.06
N LEU A 557 -9.10 -20.43 -8.25
CA LEU A 557 -7.72 -20.53 -8.73
C LEU A 557 -7.46 -21.84 -9.50
N GLU A 558 -8.02 -22.97 -9.07
CA GLU A 558 -7.89 -24.26 -9.78
C GLU A 558 -8.50 -24.24 -11.19
N ARG A 559 -9.52 -23.40 -11.41
CA ARG A 559 -10.22 -23.27 -12.71
C ARG A 559 -9.63 -22.15 -13.57
N HIS A 560 -8.76 -21.31 -13.00
CA HIS A 560 -8.08 -20.25 -13.73
C HIS A 560 -7.09 -20.85 -14.72
N ARG A 561 -7.11 -20.37 -15.97
CA ARG A 561 -6.32 -20.95 -17.07
C ARG A 561 -4.97 -20.27 -17.30
N GLY A 562 -4.59 -19.29 -16.47
CA GLY A 562 -3.35 -18.52 -16.65
C GLY A 562 -3.41 -17.65 -17.91
N ARG A 563 -3.44 -16.33 -17.75
CA ARG A 563 -3.28 -15.38 -18.87
C ARG A 563 -2.21 -14.34 -18.52
N PRO A 564 -1.51 -13.78 -19.51
CA PRO A 564 -0.75 -12.56 -19.31
C PRO A 564 -1.67 -11.45 -18.77
N ALA A 565 -1.15 -10.60 -17.89
CA ALA A 565 -1.81 -9.37 -17.45
C ALA A 565 -1.24 -8.19 -18.25
N ALA A 566 -1.38 -8.23 -19.57
CA ALA A 566 -0.73 -7.28 -20.48
C ALA A 566 -1.58 -6.02 -20.72
N THR A 567 -2.90 -6.10 -20.51
CA THR A 567 -3.78 -4.94 -20.61
C THR A 567 -4.71 -4.81 -19.41
N LEU A 568 -5.21 -3.59 -19.19
CA LEU A 568 -6.23 -3.33 -18.17
C LEU A 568 -7.51 -4.14 -18.44
N GLU A 569 -7.88 -4.31 -19.71
CA GLU A 569 -9.06 -5.07 -20.11
C GLU A 569 -8.95 -6.54 -19.70
N GLU A 570 -7.81 -7.20 -19.96
CA GLU A 570 -7.57 -8.58 -19.56
C GLU A 570 -7.65 -8.80 -18.05
N VAL A 571 -7.16 -7.82 -17.29
CA VAL A 571 -7.20 -7.81 -15.83
C VAL A 571 -8.65 -7.68 -15.35
N LEU A 572 -9.41 -6.73 -15.90
CA LEU A 572 -10.82 -6.52 -15.56
C LEU A 572 -11.71 -7.68 -16.00
N ASP A 573 -11.43 -8.31 -17.15
CA ASP A 573 -12.10 -9.53 -17.60
C ASP A 573 -11.86 -10.69 -16.65
N THR A 574 -10.62 -10.84 -16.16
CA THR A 574 -10.29 -11.89 -15.20
C THR A 574 -10.96 -11.64 -13.86
N ASP A 575 -11.01 -10.39 -13.39
CA ASP A 575 -11.74 -10.01 -12.18
C ASP A 575 -13.23 -10.38 -12.30
N ARG A 576 -13.91 -9.95 -13.38
CA ARG A 576 -15.32 -10.31 -13.64
C ARG A 576 -15.54 -11.82 -13.67
N TRP A 577 -14.75 -12.55 -14.45
CA TRP A 577 -14.85 -14.00 -14.55
C TRP A 577 -14.70 -14.69 -13.18
N ALA A 578 -13.75 -14.24 -12.37
CA ALA A 578 -13.50 -14.82 -11.05
C ALA A 578 -14.64 -14.52 -10.08
N ARG A 579 -15.25 -13.33 -10.15
CA ARG A 579 -16.45 -12.97 -9.37
C ARG A 579 -17.64 -13.84 -9.75
N ASP A 580 -17.96 -13.91 -11.05
CA ASP A 580 -19.07 -14.71 -11.56
C ASP A 580 -18.95 -16.18 -11.16
N LEU A 581 -17.73 -16.72 -11.26
CA LEU A 581 -17.45 -18.10 -10.85
C LEU A 581 -17.63 -18.29 -9.34
N ALA A 582 -17.09 -17.39 -8.51
CA ALA A 582 -17.26 -17.46 -7.05
C ALA A 582 -18.73 -17.35 -6.64
N ASP A 583 -19.49 -16.42 -7.22
CA ASP A 583 -20.92 -16.26 -6.95
C ASP A 583 -21.72 -17.51 -7.37
N SER A 584 -21.39 -18.12 -8.52
CA SER A 584 -22.05 -19.36 -8.95
C SER A 584 -21.83 -20.52 -7.97
N MET A 585 -20.63 -20.61 -7.36
CA MET A 585 -20.33 -21.63 -6.34
C MET A 585 -21.13 -21.39 -5.06
N LEU A 586 -21.26 -20.13 -4.64
CA LEU A 586 -22.04 -19.75 -3.47
C LEU A 586 -23.54 -20.02 -3.66
N ALA A 587 -24.08 -19.74 -4.85
CA ALA A 587 -25.46 -20.04 -5.19
C ALA A 587 -25.73 -21.56 -5.21
N GLY A 588 -24.81 -22.35 -5.80
CA GLY A 588 -24.91 -23.81 -5.82
C GLY A 588 -24.84 -24.45 -4.44
N ALA A 589 -24.01 -23.92 -3.53
CA ALA A 589 -23.93 -24.39 -2.16
C ALA A 589 -25.21 -24.09 -1.36
N ALA A 590 -25.83 -22.93 -1.58
CA ALA A 590 -27.12 -22.57 -0.96
C ALA A 590 -28.27 -23.50 -1.38
N MET A 591 -28.27 -23.95 -2.64
CA MET A 591 -29.27 -24.90 -3.18
C MET A 591 -29.06 -26.35 -2.72
N ALA A 592 -27.84 -26.73 -2.32
CA ALA A 592 -27.52 -28.08 -1.84
C ALA A 592 -27.67 -28.24 -0.31
N GLY A 593 -27.76 -27.13 0.41
CA GLY A 593 -27.96 -27.09 1.87
C GLY A 593 -29.39 -26.76 2.32
N ALA A 594 -30.28 -26.43 1.38
CA ALA A 594 -31.73 -26.35 1.56
C ALA A 594 -32.36 -27.70 1.18
#